data_AF-A0A6J6I3R7-F1
#
_entry.id   AF-A0A6J6I3R7-F1
#
_cell.length_a   1.000
_cell.length_b   1.000
_cell.length_c   1.000
_cell.angle_alpha   90.00
_cell.angle_beta   90.00
_cell.angle_gamma   90.00
#
_symmetry.space_group_name_H-M   'P 1'
#
loop_
_entity.id
_entity.type
_entity.pdbx_description
1 polymer ?
#
loop_
_entity_poly.entity_id
_entity_poly.type
_entity_poly.pdbx_seq_one_letter_code
_entity_poly.pdbx_strand_id
1 'polypeptide(L)'
;MSFGGSGEVFVGRDMGQMRDYSEATAQQIDAEVRAILDAAHDEAYKAINLNRKVLDALAKALMEEETLNQDQIAKIFKTVKKVPKRGQWLSKKTRPVSTQGPIAIPTKGSTKSKVAAAAKVAAAEAAKPVKRVARKKPAEPKA
;
A
#
# COMPACT_ATOMS: atom_id res chain seq x y z
N MET A 1 28.52 -43.94 10.62
CA MET A 1 28.16 -43.14 11.81
C MET A 1 26.86 -42.39 11.51
N SER A 2 25.76 -42.86 12.10
CA SER A 2 24.50 -42.12 12.21
C SER A 2 24.50 -41.41 13.56
N PHE A 3 24.18 -40.12 13.59
CA PHE A 3 23.94 -39.39 14.82
C PHE A 3 22.49 -38.90 14.82
N GLY A 4 21.70 -39.55 15.66
CA GLY A 4 20.30 -39.23 15.89
C GLY A 4 20.13 -37.97 16.74
N GLY A 5 19.07 -37.24 16.42
CA GLY A 5 18.38 -36.31 17.31
C GLY A 5 16.90 -36.64 17.28
N SER A 6 16.55 -37.81 17.81
CA SER A 6 15.19 -38.27 18.03
C SER A 6 14.53 -37.37 19.08
N GLY A 7 13.87 -36.30 18.62
CA GLY A 7 13.07 -35.41 19.44
C GLY A 7 11.73 -35.18 18.75
N GLU A 8 10.74 -35.96 19.16
CA GLU A 8 9.30 -35.83 18.88
C GLU A 8 8.93 -35.07 17.59
N VAL A 9 8.84 -35.82 16.50
CA VAL A 9 8.08 -35.38 15.32
C VAL A 9 6.61 -35.39 15.76
N PHE A 10 6.12 -34.25 16.22
CA PHE A 10 4.74 -34.09 16.67
C PHE A 10 3.77 -34.53 15.55
N VAL A 11 3.28 -35.76 15.66
CA VAL A 11 2.27 -36.37 14.77
C VAL A 11 1.03 -35.48 14.67
N GLY A 12 0.77 -34.61 15.65
CA GLY A 12 -0.32 -33.64 15.63
C GLY A 12 -0.17 -32.45 14.67
N ARG A 13 1.02 -32.17 14.11
CA ARG A 13 1.21 -31.03 13.18
C ARG A 13 1.00 -31.40 11.72
N ASP A 14 1.36 -32.62 11.32
CA ASP A 14 1.19 -33.11 9.96
C ASP A 14 -0.16 -33.82 9.72
N MET A 15 -0.86 -34.25 10.77
CA MET A 15 -2.20 -34.87 10.66
C MET A 15 -3.33 -33.85 10.39
N GLY A 16 -3.01 -32.55 10.28
CA GLY A 16 -3.95 -31.44 10.09
C GLY A 16 -3.81 -30.71 8.75
N GLN A 17 -3.12 -31.30 7.76
CA GLN A 17 -3.15 -30.82 6.38
C GLN A 17 -3.99 -31.75 5.49
N MET A 18 -5.01 -32.40 6.05
CA MET A 18 -6.12 -32.86 5.22
C MET A 18 -6.94 -31.63 4.81
N ARG A 19 -7.28 -31.54 3.52
CA ARG A 19 -8.12 -30.47 2.99
C ARG A 19 -9.49 -30.54 3.68
N ASP A 20 -9.81 -29.58 4.53
CA ASP A 20 -11.07 -29.49 5.27
C ASP A 20 -12.24 -29.00 4.38
N TYR A 21 -12.41 -29.59 3.19
CA TYR A 21 -13.54 -29.26 2.30
C TYR A 21 -13.93 -30.45 1.43
N SER A 22 -15.22 -30.48 1.06
CA SER A 22 -15.78 -31.55 0.23
C SER A 22 -15.14 -31.60 -1.16
N GLU A 23 -15.15 -32.78 -1.78
CA GLU A 23 -14.68 -32.96 -3.17
C GLU A 23 -15.47 -32.09 -4.16
N ALA A 24 -16.79 -31.97 -3.96
CA ALA A 24 -17.63 -31.04 -4.72
C ALA A 24 -17.17 -29.57 -4.58
N THR A 25 -16.78 -29.13 -3.37
CA THR A 25 -16.22 -27.79 -3.15
C THR A 25 -14.86 -27.62 -3.83
N ALA A 26 -14.01 -28.65 -3.79
CA ALA A 26 -12.71 -28.63 -4.46
C ALA A 26 -12.87 -28.46 -5.98
N GLN A 27 -13.77 -29.23 -6.58
CA GLN A 27 -14.09 -29.14 -8.00
C GLN A 27 -14.59 -27.74 -8.39
N GLN A 28 -15.46 -27.15 -7.55
CA GLN A 28 -15.96 -25.79 -7.77
C GLN A 28 -14.83 -24.75 -7.70
N ILE A 29 -13.90 -24.88 -6.76
CA ILE A 29 -12.74 -23.98 -6.65
C ILE A 29 -11.87 -24.08 -7.89
N ASP A 30 -11.54 -25.29 -8.34
CA ASP A 30 -10.67 -25.50 -9.50
C ASP A 30 -11.30 -24.96 -10.80
N ALA A 31 -12.62 -25.13 -10.95
CA ALA A 31 -13.36 -24.55 -12.07
C ALA A 31 -13.27 -23.02 -12.08
N GLU A 32 -13.44 -22.37 -10.93
CA GLU A 32 -13.44 -20.91 -10.83
C GLU A 32 -12.03 -20.33 -10.97
N VAL A 33 -11.02 -21.02 -10.46
CA VAL A 33 -9.61 -20.66 -10.68
C VAL A 33 -9.28 -20.71 -12.16
N ARG A 34 -9.69 -21.77 -12.87
CA ARG A 34 -9.49 -21.88 -14.32
C ARG A 34 -10.21 -20.76 -15.06
N ALA A 35 -11.46 -20.47 -14.72
CA ALA A 35 -12.21 -19.39 -15.35
C ALA A 35 -11.53 -18.01 -15.18
N ILE A 36 -10.97 -17.72 -14.01
CA ILE A 36 -10.21 -16.48 -13.75
C ILE A 36 -8.92 -16.44 -14.60
N LEU A 37 -8.19 -17.55 -14.67
CA LEU A 37 -6.96 -17.68 -15.46
C LEU A 37 -7.23 -17.47 -16.95
N ASP A 38 -8.23 -18.14 -17.50
CA ASP A 38 -8.60 -18.04 -18.91
C ASP A 38 -9.03 -16.61 -19.27
N ALA A 39 -9.87 -15.98 -18.44
CA ALA A 39 -10.27 -14.59 -18.63
C ALA A 39 -9.07 -13.62 -18.60
N ALA A 40 -8.13 -13.82 -17.68
CA ALA A 40 -6.92 -13.01 -17.61
C ALA A 40 -5.99 -13.22 -18.81
N HIS A 41 -5.88 -14.46 -19.28
CA HIS A 41 -5.10 -14.81 -20.47
C HIS A 41 -5.69 -14.16 -21.72
N ASP A 42 -7.00 -14.25 -21.92
CA ASP A 42 -7.69 -13.62 -23.06
C ASP A 42 -7.54 -12.10 -23.04
N GLU A 43 -7.60 -11.48 -21.86
CA GLU A 43 -7.37 -10.05 -21.71
C GLU A 43 -5.93 -9.66 -22.10
N ALA A 44 -4.93 -10.43 -21.66
CA ALA A 44 -3.54 -10.23 -22.03
C ALA A 44 -3.34 -10.40 -23.55
N TYR A 45 -3.92 -11.45 -24.13
CA TYR A 45 -3.88 -11.71 -25.58
C TYR A 45 -4.49 -10.55 -26.39
N LYS A 46 -5.64 -10.03 -25.95
CA LYS A 46 -6.26 -8.83 -26.54
C LYS A 46 -5.35 -7.61 -26.43
N ALA A 47 -4.74 -7.37 -25.27
CA ALA A 47 -3.85 -6.24 -25.05
C ALA A 47 -2.62 -6.27 -25.98
N ILE A 48 -2.02 -7.45 -26.15
CA ILE A 48 -0.88 -7.70 -27.05
C ILE A 48 -1.29 -7.47 -28.50
N ASN A 49 -2.41 -8.05 -28.95
CA ASN A 49 -2.87 -7.92 -30.33
C ASN A 49 -3.25 -6.48 -30.70
N LEU A 50 -3.94 -5.76 -29.81
CA LEU A 50 -4.27 -4.34 -30.02
C LEU A 50 -3.02 -3.48 -30.23
N ASN A 51 -1.90 -3.86 -29.62
CA ASN A 51 -0.64 -3.14 -29.67
C ASN A 51 0.43 -3.84 -30.53
N ARG A 52 0.02 -4.73 -31.46
CA ARG A 52 0.97 -5.53 -32.26
C ARG A 52 2.01 -4.68 -32.99
N LYS A 53 1.59 -3.55 -33.57
CA LYS A 53 2.49 -2.61 -34.26
C LYS A 53 3.59 -2.05 -33.34
N VAL A 54 3.28 -1.83 -32.07
CA VAL A 54 4.25 -1.34 -31.08
C VAL A 54 5.26 -2.45 -30.75
N LEU A 55 4.78 -3.68 -30.62
CA LEU A 55 5.64 -4.85 -30.39
C LEU A 55 6.58 -5.11 -31.58
N ASP A 56 6.08 -5.00 -32.80
CA ASP A 56 6.90 -5.16 -34.00
C ASP A 56 7.96 -4.04 -34.10
N ALA A 57 7.62 -2.81 -33.69
CA ALA A 57 8.60 -1.71 -33.62
C ALA A 57 9.65 -1.94 -32.53
N LEU A 58 9.26 -2.44 -31.36
CA LEU A 58 10.20 -2.81 -30.30
C LEU A 58 11.12 -3.95 -30.74
N ALA A 59 10.58 -4.97 -31.41
CA ALA A 59 11.37 -6.09 -31.92
C ALA A 59 12.40 -5.61 -32.95
N LYS A 60 12.04 -4.71 -33.87
CA LYS A 60 12.98 -4.10 -34.81
C LYS A 60 14.09 -3.33 -34.10
N ALA A 61 13.75 -2.50 -33.13
CA ALA A 61 14.74 -1.74 -32.36
C ALA A 61 15.70 -2.66 -31.58
N LEU A 62 15.21 -3.78 -31.03
CA LEU A 62 16.07 -4.79 -30.38
C LEU A 62 16.98 -5.52 -31.37
N MET A 63 16.57 -5.70 -32.63
CA MET A 63 17.44 -6.28 -33.65
C MET A 63 18.58 -5.35 -34.06
N GLU A 64 18.40 -4.04 -33.91
CA GLU A 64 19.42 -3.03 -34.24
C GLU A 64 20.41 -2.80 -33.09
N GLU A 65 19.93 -2.69 -31.84
CA GLU A 65 20.76 -2.30 -30.69
C GLU A 65 21.03 -3.43 -29.67
N GLU A 66 20.43 -4.63 -29.86
CA GLU A 66 20.46 -5.82 -28.97
C GLU A 66 19.87 -5.61 -27.55
N THR A 67 20.05 -4.42 -27.00
CA THR A 67 19.60 -3.99 -25.68
C THR A 67 19.03 -2.58 -25.77
N LEU A 68 17.91 -2.33 -25.09
CA LEU A 68 17.27 -1.02 -25.07
C LEU A 68 17.21 -0.50 -23.63
N ASN A 69 17.56 0.77 -23.46
CA ASN A 69 17.44 1.47 -22.19
C ASN A 69 16.00 1.94 -21.94
N GLN A 70 15.69 2.26 -20.68
CA GLN A 70 14.36 2.69 -20.25
C GLN A 70 13.80 3.85 -21.09
N ASP A 71 14.62 4.85 -21.41
CA ASP A 71 14.18 6.03 -22.19
C ASP A 71 13.82 5.68 -23.64
N GLN A 72 14.53 4.71 -24.24
CA GLN A 72 14.24 4.23 -25.60
C GLN A 72 12.93 3.43 -25.61
N ILE A 73 12.73 2.55 -24.64
CA ILE A 73 11.48 1.81 -24.48
C ILE A 73 10.31 2.79 -24.26
N ALA A 74 10.50 3.79 -23.40
CA ALA A 74 9.48 4.80 -23.13
C ALA A 74 9.07 5.56 -24.40
N LYS A 75 9.99 5.83 -25.34
CA LYS A 75 9.68 6.45 -26.64
C LYS A 75 8.80 5.55 -27.50
N ILE A 76 9.11 4.26 -27.59
CA ILE A 76 8.33 3.28 -28.37
C ILE A 76 6.95 3.08 -27.76
N PHE A 77 6.85 3.07 -26.42
CA PHE A 77 5.61 2.79 -25.70
C PHE A 77 4.62 3.96 -25.64
N LYS A 78 4.97 5.16 -26.13
CA LYS A 78 4.08 6.34 -26.13
C LYS A 78 2.75 6.10 -26.85
N THR A 79 2.74 5.23 -27.85
CA THR A 79 1.58 4.93 -28.68
C THR A 79 0.74 3.76 -28.17
N VAL A 80 1.12 3.15 -27.03
CA VAL A 80 0.42 2.00 -26.44
C VAL A 80 -1.00 2.39 -26.02
N LYS A 81 -1.98 1.66 -26.53
CA LYS A 81 -3.38 1.75 -26.14
C LYS A 81 -3.61 0.87 -24.92
N LYS A 82 -3.95 1.49 -23.79
CA LYS A 82 -4.27 0.79 -22.54
C LYS A 82 -5.67 0.20 -22.62
N VAL A 83 -5.79 -1.07 -22.25
CA VAL A 83 -7.09 -1.74 -22.07
C VAL A 83 -7.84 -1.05 -20.93
N PRO A 84 -9.18 -0.90 -21.02
CA PRO A 84 -9.98 -0.31 -19.95
C PRO A 84 -9.74 -1.05 -18.63
N LYS A 85 -9.79 -0.31 -17.51
CA LYS A 85 -9.68 -0.92 -16.19
C LYS A 85 -10.84 -1.89 -15.99
N ARG A 86 -10.54 -3.09 -15.48
CA ARG A 86 -11.56 -4.04 -15.05
C ARG A 86 -12.50 -3.38 -14.06
N GLY A 87 -13.80 -3.70 -14.19
CA GLY A 87 -14.80 -3.30 -13.20
C GLY A 87 -14.44 -3.84 -11.82
N GLN A 88 -14.87 -3.13 -10.77
CA GLN A 88 -14.69 -3.61 -9.41
C GLN A 88 -15.42 -4.94 -9.22
N TRP A 89 -14.71 -5.97 -8.77
CA TRP A 89 -15.33 -7.25 -8.45
C TRP A 89 -16.17 -7.12 -7.18
N LEU A 90 -17.47 -7.34 -7.31
CA LEU A 90 -18.42 -7.37 -6.20
C LEU A 90 -18.77 -8.83 -5.91
N SER A 91 -18.57 -9.25 -4.66
CA SER A 91 -18.96 -10.58 -4.20
C SER A 91 -20.47 -10.84 -4.33
N LYS A 92 -21.29 -9.78 -4.33
CA LYS A 92 -22.72 -9.81 -4.66
C LYS A 92 -23.16 -8.53 -5.35
N LYS A 93 -23.97 -8.65 -6.42
CA LYS A 93 -24.51 -7.51 -7.19
C LYS A 93 -25.38 -6.57 -6.35
N THR A 94 -26.00 -7.07 -5.28
CA THR A 94 -26.93 -6.33 -4.42
C THR A 94 -26.27 -5.55 -3.28
N ARG A 95 -24.95 -5.68 -3.08
CA ARG A 95 -24.23 -4.96 -2.01
C ARG A 95 -23.56 -3.70 -2.60
N PRO A 96 -24.06 -2.48 -2.33
CA PRO A 96 -23.43 -1.27 -2.83
C PRO A 96 -22.07 -1.04 -2.17
N VAL A 97 -21.15 -0.42 -2.91
CA VAL A 97 -19.88 0.07 -2.37
C VAL A 97 -20.19 1.31 -1.52
N SER A 98 -19.76 1.32 -0.26
CA SER A 98 -19.93 2.49 0.60
C SER A 98 -19.20 3.69 0.01
N THR A 99 -19.91 4.80 -0.15
CA THR A 99 -19.34 6.10 -0.57
C THR A 99 -18.82 6.90 0.63
N GLN A 100 -18.97 6.39 1.85
CA GLN A 100 -18.49 7.07 3.04
C GLN A 100 -16.96 6.94 3.13
N GLY A 101 -16.27 8.07 3.18
CA GLY A 101 -14.83 8.11 3.39
C GLY A 101 -14.42 7.61 4.77
N PRO A 102 -13.12 7.46 5.04
CA PRO A 102 -12.61 7.16 6.37
C PRO A 102 -13.15 8.16 7.39
N ILE A 103 -13.53 7.67 8.57
CA ILE A 103 -13.96 8.53 9.67
C ILE A 103 -12.82 9.50 9.98
N ALA A 104 -13.13 10.80 10.09
CA ALA A 104 -12.15 11.81 10.47
C ALA A 104 -11.55 11.39 11.82
N ILE A 105 -10.25 11.11 11.85
CA ILE A 105 -9.56 10.75 13.08
C ILE A 105 -9.70 11.94 14.04
N PRO A 106 -10.36 11.77 15.19
CA PRO A 106 -10.50 12.87 16.14
C PRO A 106 -9.10 13.27 16.59
N THR A 107 -8.76 14.55 16.42
CA THR A 107 -7.47 15.11 16.82
C THR A 107 -7.24 15.06 18.34
N LYS A 108 -8.25 14.74 19.14
CA LYS A 108 -8.11 14.56 20.58
C LYS A 108 -7.59 13.16 20.91
N GLY A 109 -6.26 13.04 20.93
CA GLY A 109 -5.55 11.82 21.33
C GLY A 109 -4.57 11.27 20.31
N SER A 110 -4.51 11.84 19.09
CA SER A 110 -3.50 11.45 18.11
C SER A 110 -2.08 11.78 18.61
N THR A 111 -1.12 10.91 18.33
CA THR A 111 0.31 11.11 18.65
C THR A 111 0.83 12.45 18.12
N LYS A 112 0.33 12.92 16.97
CA LYS A 112 0.63 14.25 16.41
C LYS A 112 0.19 15.40 17.33
N SER A 113 -0.94 15.27 18.01
CA SER A 113 -1.44 16.28 18.96
C SER A 113 -0.71 16.23 20.31
N LYS A 114 -0.24 15.05 20.74
CA LYS A 114 0.67 14.94 21.91
C LYS A 114 2.04 15.57 21.63
N VAL A 115 2.59 15.37 20.43
CA VAL A 115 3.88 15.97 20.02
C VAL A 115 3.76 17.49 19.83
N ALA A 116 2.65 17.98 19.28
CA ALA A 116 2.39 19.42 19.18
C ALA A 116 2.11 20.10 20.53
N ALA A 117 1.45 19.39 21.47
CA ALA A 117 1.28 19.87 22.83
C ALA A 117 2.64 19.93 23.55
N ALA A 118 3.47 18.88 23.47
CA ALA A 118 4.81 18.85 24.05
C ALA A 118 5.73 19.97 23.53
N ALA A 119 5.68 20.26 22.23
CA ALA A 119 6.42 21.38 21.64
C ALA A 119 5.94 22.76 22.12
N LYS A 120 4.64 22.93 22.38
CA LYS A 120 4.08 24.18 22.93
C LYS A 120 4.40 24.39 24.40
N VAL A 121 4.51 23.33 25.21
CA VAL A 121 4.90 23.48 26.64
C VAL A 121 6.38 23.83 26.76
N ALA A 122 7.25 23.28 25.91
CA ALA A 122 8.68 23.60 25.90
C ALA A 122 8.98 25.05 25.46
N ALA A 123 8.20 25.61 24.52
CA ALA A 123 8.37 27.00 24.08
C ALA A 123 7.85 28.04 25.10
N ALA A 124 6.91 27.66 25.97
CA ALA A 124 6.35 28.55 26.99
C ALA A 124 7.22 28.66 28.26
N GLU A 125 8.17 27.75 28.47
CA GLU A 125 9.08 27.77 29.63
C GLU A 125 10.40 28.54 29.38
N ALA A 126 10.70 28.92 28.13
CA ALA A 126 11.90 29.68 27.78
C ALA A 126 11.70 31.21 27.65
N ALA A 127 10.53 31.74 27.97
CA ALA A 127 10.21 33.17 27.75
C ALA A 127 9.53 33.85 28.97
N LYS A 128 10.07 33.66 30.18
CA LYS A 128 9.77 34.56 31.32
C LYS A 128 10.75 35.75 31.32
N PRO A 129 10.34 36.98 30.93
CA PRO A 129 11.14 38.16 31.15
C PRO A 129 11.05 38.61 32.60
N VAL A 130 12.21 38.77 33.23
CA VAL A 130 12.41 39.40 34.55
C VAL A 130 11.85 40.83 34.51
N LYS A 131 10.77 41.10 35.25
CA LYS A 131 10.31 42.47 35.52
C LYS A 131 10.99 43.02 36.77
N ARG A 132 11.99 43.86 36.53
CA ARG A 132 12.65 44.76 37.48
C ARG A 132 11.63 45.78 37.99
N VAL A 133 11.30 45.74 39.29
CA VAL A 133 10.44 46.75 39.94
C VAL A 133 11.21 48.07 40.05
N ALA A 134 10.60 49.16 39.57
CA ALA A 134 11.19 50.49 39.56
C ALA A 134 10.87 51.28 40.86
N ARG A 135 11.94 51.68 41.56
CA ARG A 135 12.24 52.99 42.19
C ARG A 135 11.17 53.71 43.03
N LYS A 136 11.50 53.96 44.31
CA LYS A 136 11.12 55.18 45.05
C LYS A 136 12.39 55.86 45.60
N LYS A 137 12.61 57.13 45.26
CA LYS A 137 13.49 58.08 45.98
C LYS A 137 12.58 59.08 46.73
N PRO A 138 13.07 59.80 47.75
CA PRO A 138 12.37 60.02 49.03
C PRO A 138 11.52 61.29 49.01
N ALA A 139 10.54 61.34 49.90
CA ALA A 139 9.83 62.57 50.26
C ALA A 139 10.45 63.13 51.55
N GLU A 140 10.88 64.40 51.50
CA GLU A 140 11.00 65.28 52.67
C GLU A 140 9.86 66.30 52.60
N PRO A 141 9.29 66.70 53.73
CA PRO A 141 9.28 68.13 54.00
C PRO A 141 9.74 68.47 55.43
N LYS A 142 10.65 69.45 55.50
CA LYS A 142 10.97 70.38 56.60
C LYS A 142 10.19 70.23 57.92
N ALA A 143 10.93 70.01 59.02
CA ALA A 143 11.02 70.88 60.19
C ALA A 143 12.23 70.48 61.04
#